data_AF-A0A0C2W5P8-F1
#
_entry.id   AF-A0A0C2W5P8-F1
#
_cell.length_a   1.000
_cell.length_b   1.000
_cell.length_c   1.000
_cell.angle_alpha   90.00
_cell.angle_beta   90.00
_cell.angle_gamma   90.00
#
_symmetry.space_group_name_H-M   'P 1'
#
loop_
_entity.id
_entity.type
_entity.pdbx_description
1 polymer ?
#
loop_
_entity_poly.entity_id
_entity_poly.type
_entity_poly.pdbx_seq_one_letter_code
_entity_poly.pdbx_strand_id
1 'polypeptide(L)'
;KEDYDICIIQEPYLDMMHRTRANPYWIVIYPTTHMTEPKKTRTVILVNKKLSTDKWEELEVDSGDATAIRIKTDIYAIDLYNIYN
;
A
#
# COMPACT_ATOMS: atom_id res chain seq x y z
N LYS A 1 0.83 -14.31 16.41
CA LYS A 1 -0.44 -13.56 16.33
C LYS A 1 -0.16 -12.38 15.42
N GLU A 2 -0.64 -12.39 14.18
CA GLU A 2 -0.58 -11.21 13.32
C GLU A 2 -2.01 -10.67 13.25
N ASP A 3 -2.27 -9.64 14.06
CA ASP A 3 -3.64 -9.17 14.34
C ASP A 3 -4.27 -8.43 13.16
N TYR A 4 -3.50 -8.05 12.13
CA TYR A 4 -3.98 -7.24 11.00
C TYR A 4 -3.60 -7.83 9.64
N ASP A 5 -4.52 -7.73 8.68
CA ASP A 5 -4.30 -8.13 7.26
C ASP A 5 -3.78 -6.97 6.41
N ILE A 6 -4.09 -5.73 6.80
CA ILE A 6 -3.73 -4.50 6.08
C ILE A 6 -3.25 -3.47 7.09
N CYS A 7 -2.18 -2.76 6.77
CA CYS A 7 -1.68 -1.61 7.52
C CYS A 7 -1.58 -0.39 6.59
N ILE A 8 -2.05 0.76 7.08
CA ILE A 8 -2.16 2.00 6.32
C ILE A 8 -1.21 3.01 6.97
N ILE A 9 -0.18 3.44 6.24
CA ILE A 9 0.90 4.27 6.80
C ILE A 9 0.98 5.59 6.03
N GLN A 10 1.03 6.69 6.77
CA GLN A 10 1.34 8.03 6.29
C GLN A 10 2.76 8.41 6.72
N GLU A 11 3.42 9.24 5.92
CA GLU A 11 4.80 9.67 6.09
C GLU A 11 5.77 8.50 6.40
N PRO A 12 5.78 7.44 5.56
CA PRO A 12 6.63 6.29 5.82
C PRO A 12 8.12 6.68 5.78
N TYR A 13 8.92 6.04 6.63
CA TYR A 13 10.37 6.11 6.48
C TYR A 13 10.78 5.47 5.14
N LEU A 14 11.42 6.25 4.28
CA LEU A 14 12.02 5.80 3.03
C LEU A 14 13.54 5.76 3.20
N ASP A 15 14.16 4.64 2.83
CA ASP A 15 15.62 4.52 2.87
C ASP A 15 16.31 5.28 1.72
N MET A 16 17.64 5.17 1.62
CA MET A 16 18.41 5.83 0.57
C MET A 16 18.03 5.40 -0.86
N MET A 17 17.34 4.26 -1.01
CA MET A 17 16.79 3.78 -2.29
C MET A 17 15.31 4.15 -2.46
N HIS A 18 14.79 5.03 -1.59
CA HIS A 18 13.41 5.44 -1.50
C HIS A 18 12.44 4.29 -1.19
N ARG A 19 12.87 3.26 -0.46
CA ARG A 19 12.01 2.13 -0.10
C ARG A 19 11.67 2.13 1.39
N THR A 20 10.41 1.88 1.68
CA THR A 20 9.93 1.47 3.00
C THR A 20 10.53 0.12 3.38
N ARG A 21 11.05 0.02 4.61
CA ARG A 21 11.55 -1.24 5.16
C ARG A 21 10.40 -1.98 5.84
N ALA A 22 10.03 -3.13 5.28
CA ALA A 22 9.05 -4.04 5.86
C ALA A 22 9.70 -5.40 6.14
N ASN A 23 9.20 -6.12 7.15
CA ASN A 23 9.62 -7.49 7.38
C ASN A 23 9.03 -8.42 6.28
N PRO A 24 9.49 -9.68 6.16
CA PRO A 24 9.07 -10.55 5.06
C PRO A 24 7.59 -10.93 5.01
N TYR A 25 6.79 -10.64 6.05
CA TYR A 25 5.36 -10.96 6.11
C TYR A 25 4.48 -9.93 5.41
N TRP A 26 5.03 -8.78 5.00
CA TRP A 26 4.28 -7.71 4.35
C TRP A 26 4.72 -7.50 2.91
N ILE A 27 3.75 -7.17 2.07
CA ILE A 27 3.92 -6.63 0.72
C ILE A 27 3.66 -5.13 0.84
N VAL A 28 4.62 -4.31 0.39
CA VAL A 28 4.47 -2.84 0.42
C VAL A 28 3.94 -2.38 -0.92
N ILE A 29 2.81 -1.67 -0.88
CA ILE A 29 2.17 -1.01 -2.02
C ILE A 29 2.48 0.48 -1.92
N TYR A 30 2.99 1.01 -3.02
CA TYR A 30 3.32 2.42 -3.16
C TYR A 30 2.29 3.13 -4.03
N PRO A 31 2.22 4.47 -3.99
CA PRO A 31 1.54 5.23 -5.01
C PRO A 31 2.03 4.86 -6.41
N THR A 32 1.17 4.91 -7.42
CA THR A 32 1.53 4.63 -8.81
C THR A 32 2.66 5.54 -9.30
N THR A 33 2.73 6.75 -8.76
CA THR A 33 3.77 7.75 -9.05
C THR A 33 5.13 7.42 -8.42
N HIS A 34 5.25 6.41 -7.55
CA HIS A 34 6.50 6.12 -6.83
C HIS A 34 7.68 5.82 -7.76
N MET A 35 7.43 5.16 -8.90
CA MET A 35 8.47 4.81 -9.86
C MET A 35 9.05 6.03 -10.58
N THR A 36 8.27 7.10 -10.75
CA THR A 36 8.67 8.33 -11.43
C THR A 36 9.07 9.43 -10.46
N GLU A 37 8.41 9.51 -9.30
CA GLU A 37 8.55 10.55 -8.29
C GLU A 37 8.73 9.96 -6.87
N PRO A 38 9.75 9.11 -6.62
CA PRO A 38 9.88 8.37 -5.37
C PRO A 38 10.03 9.26 -4.12
N LYS A 39 10.57 10.48 -4.30
CA LYS A 39 10.72 11.49 -3.24
C LYS A 39 9.40 12.11 -2.78
N LYS A 40 8.33 11.96 -3.55
CA LYS A 40 7.01 12.50 -3.23
C LYS A 40 6.08 11.45 -2.61
N THR A 41 6.56 10.23 -2.37
CA THR A 41 5.78 9.21 -1.67
C THR A 41 5.55 9.60 -0.22
N ARG A 42 4.29 9.86 0.13
CA ARG A 42 3.86 10.19 1.49
C ARG A 42 2.90 9.17 2.09
N THR A 43 2.43 8.21 1.30
CA THR A 43 1.55 7.14 1.75
C THR A 43 2.05 5.80 1.25
N VAL A 44 1.86 4.74 2.03
CA VAL A 44 1.99 3.35 1.58
C VAL A 44 0.89 2.51 2.21
N ILE A 45 0.56 1.39 1.57
CA ILE A 45 -0.30 0.35 2.13
C ILE A 45 0.53 -0.92 2.26
N LEU A 46 0.50 -1.56 3.41
CA LEU A 46 1.13 -2.86 3.62
C LEU A 46 0.05 -3.93 3.64
N VAL A 47 0.16 -4.92 2.76
CA VAL A 47 -0.74 -6.08 2.72
C VAL A 47 -0.01 -7.29 3.30
N ASN A 48 -0.63 -7.94 4.27
CA ASN A 48 -0.07 -9.13 4.89
C ASN A 48 -0.09 -10.29 3.89
N LYS A 49 1.00 -11.03 3.78
CA LYS A 49 1.12 -12.19 2.86
C LYS A 49 0.19 -13.35 3.18
N LYS A 50 -0.42 -13.39 4.37
CA LYS A 50 -1.51 -14.34 4.68
C LYS A 50 -2.77 -14.05 3.86
N LEU A 51 -2.96 -12.81 3.40
CA LEU A 51 -4.02 -12.46 2.47
C LEU A 51 -3.59 -12.88 1.07
N SER A 52 -4.36 -13.80 0.49
CA SER A 52 -4.07 -14.34 -0.84
C SER A 52 -4.01 -13.21 -1.89
N THR A 53 -3.00 -13.26 -2.76
CA THR A 53 -2.72 -12.20 -3.73
C THR A 53 -3.76 -12.05 -4.84
N ASP A 54 -4.65 -13.03 -5.00
CA ASP A 54 -5.81 -12.95 -5.90
C ASP A 54 -7.02 -12.24 -5.26
N LYS A 55 -6.99 -12.01 -3.94
CA LYS A 55 -8.04 -11.34 -3.18
C LYS A 55 -7.86 -9.84 -3.06
N TRP A 56 -6.83 -9.25 -3.68
CA TRP A 56 -6.68 -7.81 -3.74
C TRP A 56 -5.90 -7.38 -5.00
N GLU A 57 -6.02 -6.11 -5.37
CA GLU A 57 -5.27 -5.50 -6.44
C GLU A 57 -4.91 -4.05 -6.11
N GLU A 58 -3.82 -3.54 -6.66
CA GLU A 58 -3.46 -2.12 -6.59
C GLU A 58 -4.42 -1.31 -7.47
N LEU A 59 -4.82 -0.13 -7.00
CA LEU A 59 -5.59 0.83 -7.79
C LEU A 59 -4.69 2.00 -8.18
N GLU A 60 -4.78 2.41 -9.45
CA GLU A 60 -3.98 3.53 -9.93
C GLU A 60 -4.43 4.85 -9.30
N VAL A 61 -3.46 5.59 -8.75
CA VAL A 61 -3.66 6.94 -8.22
C VAL A 61 -2.49 7.82 -8.62
N ASP A 62 -2.80 8.90 -9.34
CA ASP A 62 -1.81 9.86 -9.86
C ASP A 62 -1.43 10.93 -8.82
N SER A 63 -0.97 10.49 -7.65
CA SER A 63 -0.46 11.37 -6.60
C SER A 63 0.46 10.62 -5.65
N GLY A 64 1.57 11.24 -5.23
CA GLY A 64 2.42 10.70 -4.16
C GLY A 64 1.80 10.77 -2.77
N ASP A 65 0.74 11.56 -2.62
CA ASP A 65 -0.03 11.74 -1.37
C ASP A 65 -1.18 10.74 -1.24
N ALA A 66 -1.34 9.80 -2.20
CA ALA A 66 -2.37 8.79 -2.14
C ALA A 66 -1.90 7.41 -2.62
N THR A 67 -2.39 6.37 -1.95
CA THR A 67 -2.20 4.97 -2.35
C THR A 67 -3.52 4.24 -2.19
N ALA A 68 -3.84 3.36 -3.12
CA ALA A 68 -5.10 2.65 -3.07
C ALA A 68 -4.97 1.18 -3.45
N ILE A 69 -5.83 0.37 -2.83
CA ILE A 69 -6.02 -1.04 -3.19
C ILE A 69 -7.52 -1.35 -3.24
N ARG A 70 -7.88 -2.36 -4.03
CA ARG A 70 -9.19 -2.99 -3.98
C ARG A 70 -9.06 -4.35 -3.33
N ILE A 71 -9.86 -4.62 -2.31
CA ILE A 71 -10.02 -5.94 -1.70
C ILE A 71 -11.23 -6.61 -2.34
N LYS A 72 -11.07 -7.84 -2.81
CA LYS A 72 -12.10 -8.65 -3.46
C LYS A 72 -12.60 -9.70 -2.48
N THR A 73 -13.87 -9.63 -2.11
CA THR A 73 -14.58 -10.72 -1.42
C THR A 73 -15.48 -11.46 -2.42
N ASP A 74 -16.11 -12.55 -1.98
CA ASP A 74 -17.00 -13.33 -2.85
C ASP A 74 -18.34 -12.60 -3.14
N ILE A 75 -18.65 -11.54 -2.38
CA ILE A 75 -19.95 -10.83 -2.45
C ILE A 75 -19.77 -9.38 -2.90
N TYR A 76 -18.70 -8.71 -2.47
CA TYR A 76 -18.44 -7.30 -2.79
C TYR A 76 -16.94 -6.99 -2.84
N ALA A 77 -16.61 -5.86 -3.46
CA ALA A 77 -15.28 -5.27 -3.42
C ALA A 77 -15.24 -4.08 -2.46
N ILE A 78 -14.11 -3.88 -1.79
CA ILE A 78 -13.84 -2.71 -0.95
C ILE A 78 -12.66 -1.96 -1.57
N ASP A 79 -12.86 -0.70 -1.95
CA ASP A 79 -11.78 0.18 -2.36
C ASP A 79 -11.28 0.96 -1.15
N LEU A 80 -9.99 0.82 -0.86
CA LEU A 80 -9.34 1.46 0.26
C LEU A 80 -8.37 2.51 -0.26
N TYR A 81 -8.60 3.76 0.12
CA TYR A 81 -7.75 4.90 -0.24
C TYR A 81 -7.04 5.41 1.02
N ASN A 82 -5.72 5.35 1.03
CA ASN A 82 -4.87 6.04 1.99
C ASN A 82 -4.51 7.41 1.42
N ILE A 83 -4.95 8.49 2.06
CA ILE A 83 -4.75 9.86 1.57
C ILE A 83 -4.08 10.69 2.68
N TYR A 84 -3.01 11.39 2.31
CA TYR A 84 -2.35 12.41 3.11
C TYR A 84 -2.81 13.80 2.62
N ASN A 85 -3.29 14.66 3.52
CA ASN A 85 -3.86 15.99 3.22
C ASN A 85 -3.31 17.04 4.20
#